data_AF-A0A7W0K2A2-F1
#
_entry.id   AF-A0A7W0K2A2-F1
#
_cell.length_a   1.000
_cell.length_b   1.000
_cell.length_c   1.000
_cell.angle_alpha   90.00
_cell.angle_beta   90.00
_cell.angle_gamma   90.00
#
_symmetry.space_group_name_H-M   'P 1'
#
loop_
_entity.id
_entity.type
_entity.pdbx_description
1 polymer ?
#
loop_
_entity_poly.entity_id
_entity_poly.type
_entity_poly.pdbx_seq_one_letter_code
_entity_poly.pdbx_strand_id
1 'polypeptide(L)'
;MSAPEGAHVGVRCKGGNCPYKHKRFTSKGKRVTLRALGRSFPEGTVIEVRVTKSETIGKFTRLRIRAGKRPARLDRCLEPGKPNKPVPCPTSG
;
A
#
# COMPACT_ATOMS: atom_id res chain seq x y z
N MET A 1 -9.67 1.63 -0.16
CA MET A 1 -9.21 0.58 -1.10
C MET A 1 -10.10 -0.64 -0.91
N SER A 2 -10.48 -1.31 -1.98
CA SER A 2 -11.05 -2.66 -1.95
C SER A 2 -9.94 -3.65 -2.30
N ALA A 3 -9.92 -4.79 -1.63
CA ALA A 3 -9.02 -5.90 -1.93
C ALA A 3 -9.86 -7.17 -1.98
N PRO A 4 -9.56 -8.11 -2.90
CA PRO A 4 -10.30 -9.36 -3.00
C PRO A 4 -10.35 -10.11 -1.67
N GLU A 5 -11.38 -10.91 -1.46
CA GLU A 5 -11.42 -11.80 -0.31
C GLU A 5 -10.22 -12.76 -0.31
N GLY A 6 -9.64 -12.95 0.88
CA GLY A 6 -8.44 -13.75 1.08
C GLY A 6 -7.14 -13.05 0.68
N ALA A 7 -7.17 -11.84 0.14
CA ALA A 7 -5.95 -11.11 -0.19
C ALA A 7 -5.22 -10.62 1.08
N HIS A 8 -3.91 -10.81 1.15
CA HIS A 8 -3.06 -10.24 2.18
C HIS A 8 -2.78 -8.77 1.90
N VAL A 9 -3.08 -7.92 2.87
CA VAL A 9 -2.81 -6.49 2.83
C VAL A 9 -1.69 -6.17 3.81
N GLY A 10 -0.59 -5.63 3.31
CA GLY A 10 0.53 -5.13 4.09
C GLY A 10 0.66 -3.63 3.97
N VAL A 11 0.67 -2.93 5.10
CA VAL A 11 0.82 -1.47 5.17
C VAL A 11 2.09 -1.15 5.93
N ARG A 12 2.96 -0.32 5.35
CA ARG A 12 4.17 0.16 5.99
C ARG A 12 4.14 1.68 6.03
N CYS A 13 4.35 2.27 7.20
CA CYS A 13 4.49 3.71 7.36
C CYS A 13 5.92 4.00 7.80
N LYS A 14 6.58 4.91 7.09
CA LYS A 14 7.95 5.36 7.36
C LYS A 14 7.93 6.86 7.61
N GLY A 15 8.38 7.30 8.79
CA GLY A 15 8.36 8.70 9.22
C GLY A 15 8.25 8.81 10.74
N GLY A 16 8.59 9.98 11.30
CA GLY A 16 8.61 10.18 12.76
C GLY A 16 7.24 10.08 13.43
N ASN A 17 6.16 10.44 12.73
CA ASN A 17 4.79 10.45 13.27
C ASN A 17 3.92 9.29 12.75
N CYS A 18 4.53 8.15 12.41
CA CYS A 18 3.77 6.99 11.95
C CYS A 18 3.06 6.28 13.12
N PRO A 19 1.74 6.03 13.05
CA PRO A 19 1.00 5.39 14.13
C PRO A 19 1.41 3.93 14.35
N TYR A 20 1.98 3.31 13.32
CA TYR A 20 2.58 1.98 13.36
C TYR A 20 3.63 1.90 12.25
N LYS A 21 4.73 1.18 12.49
CA LYS A 21 5.75 0.98 11.46
C LYS A 21 5.24 0.05 10.35
N HIS A 22 4.48 -0.97 10.74
CA HIS A 22 4.02 -2.01 9.83
C HIS A 22 2.75 -2.70 10.36
N LYS A 23 1.78 -2.94 9.48
CA LYS A 23 0.50 -3.59 9.79
C LYS A 23 0.15 -4.57 8.67
N ARG A 24 -0.23 -5.80 9.02
CA ARG A 24 -0.70 -6.82 8.07
C ARG A 24 -2.07 -7.33 8.48
N PHE A 25 -2.91 -7.64 7.50
CA PHE A 25 -4.20 -8.29 7.71
C PHE A 25 -4.68 -8.94 6.41
N THR A 26 -5.60 -9.89 6.53
CA THR A 26 -6.27 -10.50 5.38
C THR A 26 -7.57 -9.75 5.08
N SER A 27 -7.81 -9.47 3.80
CA SER A 27 -9.03 -8.80 3.33
C SER A 27 -10.21 -9.76 3.39
N LYS A 28 -11.34 -9.27 3.92
CA LYS A 28 -12.63 -9.96 3.92
C LYS A 28 -13.49 -9.58 2.69
N GLY A 29 -12.86 -9.14 1.60
CA GLY A 29 -13.56 -8.65 0.39
C GLY A 29 -14.23 -7.28 0.52
N LYS A 30 -14.22 -6.69 1.72
CA LYS A 30 -14.86 -5.39 2.01
C LYS A 30 -13.86 -4.24 1.91
N ARG A 31 -14.38 -3.01 1.72
CA ARG A 31 -13.57 -1.79 1.77
C ARG A 31 -12.91 -1.66 3.14
N VAL A 32 -11.59 -1.57 3.16
CA VAL A 32 -10.83 -1.36 4.40
C VAL A 32 -10.43 0.12 4.52
N THR A 33 -10.73 0.70 5.68
CA THR A 33 -10.34 2.07 6.04
C THR A 33 -9.30 2.02 7.16
N LEU A 34 -8.09 2.49 6.87
CA LEU A 34 -7.01 2.58 7.84
C LEU A 34 -7.14 3.91 8.60
N ARG A 35 -8.09 3.99 9.54
CA ARG A 35 -8.44 5.23 10.25
C ARG A 35 -7.23 5.97 10.83
N ALA A 36 -6.26 5.25 11.40
CA ALA A 36 -5.04 5.84 11.96
C ALA A 36 -4.15 6.56 10.92
N LEU A 37 -4.32 6.26 9.62
CA LEU A 37 -3.65 6.96 8.52
C LEU A 37 -4.51 8.09 7.93
N GLY A 38 -5.73 8.30 8.42
CA GLY A 38 -6.62 9.38 8.00
C GLY A 38 -6.31 10.71 8.69
N ARG A 39 -5.03 11.01 8.92
CA ARG A 39 -4.55 12.21 9.63
C ARG A 39 -3.45 12.90 8.84
N SER A 40 -3.08 14.11 9.24
CA SER A 40 -1.94 14.83 8.67
C SER A 40 -0.62 14.22 9.10
N PHE A 41 0.34 14.20 8.18
CA PHE A 41 1.69 13.68 8.39
C PHE A 41 2.73 14.72 7.97
N PRO A 42 3.92 14.72 8.60
CA PRO A 42 5.03 15.55 8.16
C PRO A 42 5.47 15.21 6.73
N GLU A 43 6.08 16.19 6.06
CA GLU A 43 6.77 15.97 4.80
C GLU A 43 7.78 14.82 4.89
N GLY A 44 7.92 14.07 3.80
CA GLY A 44 8.84 12.94 3.72
C GLY A 44 8.28 11.65 4.30
N THR A 45 7.13 11.69 4.99
CA THR A 45 6.42 10.48 5.40
C THR A 45 6.07 9.63 4.17
N VAL A 46 6.36 8.33 4.22
CA VAL A 46 6.05 7.38 3.15
C VAL A 46 5.12 6.31 3.67
N ILE A 47 3.98 6.15 3.01
CA ILE A 47 3.02 5.09 3.26
C ILE A 47 3.07 4.14 2.06
N GLU A 48 3.40 2.88 2.31
CA GLU A 48 3.37 1.81 1.33
C GLU A 48 2.24 0.85 1.64
N VAL A 49 1.47 0.48 0.62
CA VAL A 49 0.41 -0.50 0.69
C VAL A 49 0.72 -1.60 -0.32
N ARG A 50 0.73 -2.85 0.14
CA ARG A 50 0.89 -4.07 -0.65
C ARG A 50 -0.39 -4.86 -0.54
N VAL A 51 -0.93 -5.31 -1.65
CA VAL A 51 -2.05 -6.23 -1.71
C VAL A 51 -1.63 -7.41 -2.56
N THR A 52 -1.61 -8.60 -1.97
CA THR A 52 -1.14 -9.82 -2.63
C THR A 52 -2.14 -10.94 -2.37
N LYS A 53 -2.38 -11.78 -3.37
CA LYS A 53 -3.11 -13.04 -3.21
C LYS A 53 -2.31 -14.11 -3.95
N SER A 54 -2.30 -15.33 -3.42
CA SER A 54 -1.57 -16.45 -4.01
C SER A 54 -1.87 -16.56 -5.51
N GLU A 55 -0.83 -16.83 -6.29
CA GLU A 55 -0.91 -17.08 -7.74
C GLU A 55 -1.43 -15.92 -8.60
N THR A 56 -1.58 -14.72 -8.02
CA THR A 56 -2.05 -13.52 -8.75
C THR A 56 -1.03 -12.39 -8.69
N ILE A 57 -1.06 -11.53 -9.72
CA ILE A 57 -0.32 -10.27 -9.68
C ILE A 57 -0.90 -9.39 -8.58
N GLY A 58 -0.06 -9.07 -7.59
CA GLY A 58 -0.42 -8.16 -6.51
C GLY A 58 -0.30 -6.70 -6.93
N LYS A 59 -0.83 -5.82 -6.07
CA LYS A 59 -0.76 -4.37 -6.23
C LYS A 59 0.12 -3.74 -5.16
N PHE A 60 0.94 -2.79 -5.58
CA PHE A 60 1.72 -1.94 -4.70
C PHE A 60 1.36 -0.48 -4.93
N THR A 61 1.10 0.26 -3.84
CA THR A 61 0.90 1.71 -3.88
C THR A 61 1.82 2.36 -2.87
N ARG A 62 2.58 3.36 -3.29
CA ARG A 62 3.41 4.21 -2.43
C ARG A 62 2.88 5.64 -2.46
N LEU A 63 2.63 6.19 -1.29
CA LEU A 63 2.26 7.58 -1.09
C LEU A 63 3.39 8.28 -0.34
N ARG A 64 3.99 9.30 -0.94
CA ARG A 64 4.97 10.18 -0.29
C ARG A 64 4.31 11.51 0.03
N ILE A 65 4.29 11.87 1.31
CA ILE A 65 3.75 13.14 1.79
C ILE A 65 4.71 14.27 1.41
N ARG A 66 4.15 15.39 0.92
CA ARG A 66 4.87 16.58 0.44
C ARG A 66 4.31 17.81 1.15
N ALA A 67 5.15 18.78 1.49
CA ALA A 67 4.70 20.02 2.12
C ALA A 67 3.68 20.75 1.22
N GLY A 68 2.54 21.11 1.81
CA GLY A 68 1.49 21.92 1.16
C GLY A 68 0.85 21.31 -0.10
N LYS A 69 1.14 20.04 -0.43
CA LYS A 69 0.74 19.41 -1.69
C LYS A 69 0.11 18.05 -1.45
N ARG A 70 -0.72 17.60 -2.40
CA ARG A 70 -1.24 16.23 -2.40
C ARG A 70 -0.08 15.22 -2.36
N PRO A 71 -0.23 14.08 -1.67
CA PRO A 71 0.79 13.04 -1.66
C PRO A 71 1.20 12.63 -3.07
N ALA A 72 2.49 12.48 -3.32
CA ALA A 72 2.97 11.87 -4.56
C ALA A 72 2.62 10.38 -4.52
N ARG A 73 1.86 9.92 -5.51
CA ARG A 73 1.38 8.54 -5.61
C ARG A 73 2.15 7.80 -6.70
N LEU A 74 2.61 6.60 -6.37
CA LEU A 74 3.22 5.66 -7.29
C LEU A 74 2.50 4.32 -7.16
N ASP A 75 1.97 3.81 -8.26
CA ASP A 75 1.39 2.46 -8.33
C ASP A 75 2.34 1.55 -9.13
N ARG A 76 2.52 0.32 -8.65
CA ARG A 76 3.34 -0.75 -9.23
C ARG A 76 2.65 -2.09 -9.00
N CYS A 77 3.16 -3.12 -9.66
CA CYS A 77 2.67 -4.48 -9.51
C CYS A 77 3.66 -5.32 -8.69
N LEU A 78 3.16 -6.40 -8.09
CA LEU A 78 3.95 -7.37 -7.35
C LEU A 78 3.80 -8.72 -8.03
N GLU A 79 4.91 -9.31 -8.48
CA GLU A 79 4.86 -10.63 -9.09
C GLU A 79 4.39 -11.70 -8.08
N PRO A 80 3.67 -12.74 -8.53
CA PRO A 80 3.38 -13.91 -7.71
C PRO A 80 4.66 -14.47 -7.08
N GLY A 81 4.62 -14.84 -5.80
CA GLY A 81 5.79 -15.34 -5.07
C GLY A 81 6.87 -14.30 -4.71
N LYS A 82 6.78 -13.05 -5.21
CA LYS A 82 7.74 -11.97 -4.88
C LYS A 82 7.03 -10.74 -4.28
N PRO A 83 6.37 -10.86 -3.13
CA PRO A 83 5.52 -9.80 -2.55
C PRO A 83 6.30 -8.55 -2.08
N ASN A 84 7.63 -8.59 -2.10
CA ASN A 84 8.50 -7.52 -1.60
C ASN A 84 9.17 -6.69 -2.71
N LYS A 85 9.03 -7.07 -3.99
CA LYS A 85 9.70 -6.42 -5.12
C LYS A 85 8.67 -5.78 -6.06
N PRO A 86 8.36 -4.47 -5.91
CA PRO A 86 7.48 -3.77 -6.83
C PRO A 86 8.15 -3.59 -8.20
N VAL A 87 7.44 -3.97 -9.26
CA VAL A 87 7.85 -3.83 -10.66
C VAL A 87 6.86 -2.96 -11.43
N PRO A 88 7.25 -2.34 -12.56
CA PRO A 88 6.27 -1.75 -13.48
C PRO A 88 5.13 -2.75 -13.75
N CYS A 89 3.89 -2.27 -13.73
CA CYS A 89 2.78 -3.14 -14.10
C CYS A 89 2.90 -3.50 -15.59
N PRO A 90 2.59 -4.75 -15.96
CA PRO A 90 2.52 -5.11 -17.36
C PRO A 90 1.49 -4.21 -18.03
N THR A 91 1.88 -3.57 -19.13
CA THR A 91 0.95 -2.88 -20.00
C THR A 91 0.14 -3.99 -20.67
N SER A 92 -1.13 -4.14 -20.33
CA SER A 92 -2.04 -4.97 -21.11
C SER A 92 -2.08 -4.40 -22.53
N GLY A 93 -1.46 -5.11 -23.48
CA GLY A 93 -1.57 -4.85 -24.92
C GLY A 93 -2.90 -5.35 -25.46
#